data_AF-A0A955Q5Y5-F1
#
_entry.id   AF-A0A955Q5Y5-F1
#
_cell.length_a   1.000
_cell.length_b   1.000
_cell.length_c   1.000
_cell.angle_alpha   90.00
_cell.angle_beta   90.00
_cell.angle_gamma   90.00
#
_symmetry.space_group_name_H-M   'P 1'
#
loop_
_entity.id
_entity.type
_entity.pdbx_description
1 polymer ?
#
loop_
_entity_poly.entity_id
_entity_poly.type
_entity_poly.pdbx_seq_one_letter_code
_entity_poly.pdbx_strand_id
1 'polypeptide(L)'
;MSQLAYILSGSKVARRKMRVGITISNPGVPLIGPTANNEGVLLGATTTSADAVGMSIDTATYNTAQQSDGSDPTQFVDVIINPDAVWQSRLSGGAGTGTALTAYYNTVASSTGVLLTLSATSGGSTVDTSNFDDCPIFCYSGANAGLYRRAEPADGTDINLTQAFQYAIAVDDLFFGCPLTEGGQATVTWNTDLTEINAAVSVSANTTSTWRAVDLVLNDIGNNGLYNSYVNVICADHHYSGSSLA
;
A
#
# COMPACT_ATOMS: atom_id res chain seq x y z
N MET A 1 7.70 -2.23 6.81
CA MET A 1 6.85 -1.97 7.99
C MET A 1 6.35 -0.55 7.91
N SER A 2 5.07 -0.33 8.18
CA SER A 2 4.49 1.01 8.13
C SER A 2 4.91 1.83 9.35
N GLN A 3 5.07 3.12 9.17
CA GLN A 3 5.44 4.05 10.24
C GLN A 3 4.53 5.26 10.23
N LEU A 4 4.33 5.88 11.40
CA LEU A 4 3.57 7.11 11.48
C LEU A 4 4.31 8.21 10.68
N ALA A 5 3.68 8.72 9.64
CA ALA A 5 4.24 9.80 8.82
C ALA A 5 3.93 11.16 9.45
N TYR A 6 2.64 11.43 9.65
CA TYR A 6 2.15 12.70 10.21
C TYR A 6 0.71 12.55 10.71
N ILE A 7 0.23 13.55 11.46
CA ILE A 7 -1.17 13.69 11.88
C ILE A 7 -1.76 14.91 11.18
N LEU A 8 -2.85 14.75 10.42
CA LEU A 8 -3.46 15.83 9.65
C LEU A 8 -3.88 17.03 10.52
N SER A 9 -4.44 16.78 11.70
CA SER A 9 -4.85 17.85 12.62
C SER A 9 -3.70 18.50 13.38
N GLY A 10 -2.48 17.97 13.30
CA GLY A 10 -1.35 18.37 14.16
C GLY A 10 -1.54 18.03 15.64
N SER A 11 -2.61 17.30 15.99
CA SER A 11 -2.91 16.90 17.36
C SER A 11 -1.91 15.87 17.89
N LYS A 12 -1.87 15.73 19.22
CA LYS A 12 -1.05 14.69 19.85
C LYS A 12 -1.55 13.29 19.45
N VAL A 13 -0.61 12.42 19.13
CA VAL A 13 -0.86 11.00 18.85
C VAL A 13 -1.51 10.31 20.05
N ALA A 14 -2.70 9.75 19.87
CA ALA A 14 -3.38 8.96 20.89
C ALA A 14 -2.88 7.50 20.85
N ARG A 15 -2.01 7.17 21.80
CA ARG A 15 -1.52 5.80 22.04
C ARG A 15 -2.35 5.11 23.12
N ARG A 16 -2.70 3.84 22.91
CA ARG A 16 -3.39 2.99 23.87
C ARG A 16 -2.75 1.61 23.93
N LYS A 17 -2.68 1.04 25.13
CA LYS A 17 -2.35 -0.38 25.33
C LYS A 17 -3.61 -1.20 25.17
N MET A 18 -3.58 -2.19 24.30
CA MET A 18 -4.71 -3.07 24.04
C MET A 18 -4.30 -4.52 24.24
N ARG A 19 -5.19 -5.33 24.81
CA ARG A 19 -4.98 -6.79 24.91
C ARG A 19 -4.91 -7.38 23.52
N VAL A 20 -4.06 -8.39 23.34
CA VAL A 20 -3.95 -9.09 22.05
C VAL A 20 -4.74 -10.41 22.07
N GLY A 21 -5.47 -10.66 20.99
CA GLY A 21 -6.13 -11.94 20.73
C GLY A 21 -5.37 -12.83 19.74
N ILE A 22 -4.23 -12.36 19.23
CA ILE A 22 -3.35 -13.04 18.27
C ILE A 22 -1.91 -12.55 18.44
N THR A 23 -0.93 -13.37 18.03
CA THR A 23 0.47 -12.94 17.99
C THR A 23 0.69 -11.90 16.89
N ILE A 24 1.29 -10.77 17.27
CA ILE A 24 1.68 -9.67 16.40
C ILE A 24 3.20 -9.73 16.26
N SER A 25 3.67 -10.30 15.16
CA SER A 25 5.10 -10.54 14.92
C SER A 25 5.85 -9.30 14.43
N ASN A 26 5.14 -8.32 13.86
CA ASN A 26 5.72 -7.12 13.28
C ASN A 26 5.03 -5.86 13.84
N PRO A 27 5.77 -4.78 14.17
CA PRO A 27 5.17 -3.47 14.37
C PRO A 27 4.70 -2.87 13.04
N GLY A 28 3.84 -1.85 13.12
CA GLY A 28 3.36 -1.13 11.95
C GLY A 28 2.39 -1.93 11.09
N VAL A 29 1.63 -2.82 11.71
CA VAL A 29 0.59 -3.63 11.05
C VAL A 29 -0.81 -3.16 11.45
N PRO A 30 -1.79 -3.22 10.54
CA PRO A 30 -3.17 -2.86 10.83
C PRO A 30 -3.80 -3.84 11.82
N LEU A 31 -4.52 -3.29 12.80
CA LEU A 31 -5.26 -4.05 13.79
C LEU A 31 -6.76 -3.82 13.65
N ILE A 32 -7.54 -4.86 13.90
CA ILE A 32 -9.01 -4.85 13.90
C ILE A 32 -9.55 -5.21 15.29
N GLY A 33 -10.83 -4.90 15.51
CA GLY A 33 -11.53 -5.27 16.73
C GLY A 33 -11.58 -6.79 16.97
N PRO A 34 -11.75 -7.24 18.22
CA PRO A 34 -11.97 -8.66 18.52
C PRO A 34 -13.27 -9.16 17.87
N THR A 35 -13.25 -10.42 17.43
CA THR A 35 -14.47 -11.14 17.07
C THR A 35 -14.93 -12.05 18.22
N ALA A 36 -16.05 -12.75 18.05
CA ALA A 36 -16.55 -13.66 19.08
C ALA A 36 -15.49 -14.70 19.48
N ASN A 37 -15.27 -14.85 20.78
CA ASN A 37 -14.27 -15.75 21.40
C ASN A 37 -12.79 -15.30 21.26
N ASN A 38 -12.52 -14.03 20.92
CA ASN A 38 -11.18 -13.46 21.00
C ASN A 38 -11.00 -12.58 22.24
N GLU A 39 -9.82 -12.67 22.86
CA GLU A 39 -9.45 -11.94 24.09
C GLU A 39 -9.07 -10.46 23.85
N GLY A 40 -8.88 -10.06 22.60
CA GLY A 40 -8.34 -8.74 22.28
C GLY A 40 -8.20 -8.48 20.78
N VAL A 41 -7.47 -7.43 20.44
CA VAL A 41 -7.29 -7.00 19.04
C VAL A 41 -6.63 -8.08 18.19
N LEU A 42 -6.99 -8.09 16.90
CA LEU A 42 -6.52 -9.04 15.91
C LEU A 42 -5.76 -8.32 14.78
N LEU A 43 -5.01 -9.07 13.99
CA LEU A 43 -4.44 -8.57 12.74
C LEU A 43 -5.57 -8.37 11.72
N GLY A 44 -5.45 -7.31 10.91
CA GLY A 44 -6.19 -7.23 9.65
C GLY A 44 -5.79 -8.37 8.69
N ALA A 45 -6.39 -8.40 7.52
CA ALA A 45 -5.98 -9.28 6.43
C ALA A 45 -5.38 -8.46 5.28
N THR A 46 -4.86 -9.17 4.28
CA THR A 46 -4.22 -8.56 3.11
C THR A 46 -5.17 -7.63 2.35
N THR A 47 -6.42 -8.06 2.16
CA THR A 47 -7.44 -7.33 1.41
C THR A 47 -8.57 -6.78 2.26
N THR A 48 -8.70 -7.19 3.53
CA THR A 48 -9.81 -6.79 4.40
C THR A 48 -9.32 -6.26 5.75
N SER A 49 -9.91 -5.18 6.23
CA SER A 49 -9.62 -4.59 7.54
C SER A 49 -10.83 -3.82 8.08
N ALA A 50 -12.01 -4.45 7.98
CA ALA A 50 -13.22 -3.93 8.59
C ALA A 50 -13.05 -3.82 10.11
N ASP A 51 -13.69 -2.81 10.71
CA ASP A 51 -13.61 -2.51 12.13
C ASP A 51 -12.16 -2.26 12.58
N ALA A 52 -11.41 -1.52 11.75
CA ALA A 52 -10.04 -1.15 12.04
C ALA A 52 -9.96 -0.31 13.32
N VAL A 53 -9.01 -0.68 14.17
CA VAL A 53 -8.74 0.00 15.45
C VAL A 53 -7.57 0.99 15.29
N GLY A 54 -6.59 0.66 14.46
CA GLY A 54 -5.39 1.46 14.26
C GLY A 54 -4.22 0.62 13.76
N MET A 55 -3.00 1.07 14.03
CA MET A 55 -1.79 0.28 13.78
C MET A 55 -1.01 0.01 15.06
N SER A 56 -0.42 -1.18 15.13
CA SER A 56 0.55 -1.53 16.17
C SER A 56 1.83 -0.70 16.01
N ILE A 57 2.51 -0.45 17.12
CA ILE A 57 3.85 0.16 17.11
C ILE A 57 4.93 -0.73 17.71
N ASP A 58 4.53 -1.84 18.32
CA ASP A 58 5.38 -2.89 18.88
C ASP A 58 4.80 -4.28 18.56
N THR A 59 5.45 -5.31 19.10
CA THR A 59 5.09 -6.71 18.93
C THR A 59 4.53 -7.30 20.22
N ALA A 60 3.75 -8.36 20.10
CA ALA A 60 3.21 -9.07 21.25
C ALA A 60 2.94 -10.53 20.90
N THR A 61 3.24 -11.45 21.82
CA THR A 61 3.00 -12.88 21.63
C THR A 61 1.73 -13.28 22.36
N TYR A 62 0.71 -13.73 21.65
CA TYR A 62 -0.51 -14.20 22.30
C TYR A 62 -0.26 -15.52 23.04
N ASN A 63 -0.74 -15.61 24.27
CA ASN A 63 -0.46 -16.72 25.16
C ASN A 63 -1.74 -17.20 25.84
N THR A 64 -2.05 -18.49 25.66
CA THR A 64 -3.22 -19.15 26.26
C THR A 64 -2.83 -20.12 27.37
N ALA A 65 -1.54 -20.43 27.51
CA ALA A 65 -1.06 -21.38 28.49
C ALA A 65 -0.91 -20.71 29.85
N GLN A 66 -1.16 -21.46 30.92
CA GLN A 66 -0.74 -21.05 32.25
C GLN A 66 0.79 -20.96 32.29
N GLN A 67 1.32 -19.86 32.84
CA GLN A 67 2.77 -19.68 32.97
C GLN A 67 3.29 -20.47 34.17
N SER A 68 4.40 -21.19 33.98
CA SER A 68 5.01 -22.03 35.01
C SER A 68 5.59 -21.23 36.18
N ASP A 69 5.85 -19.93 35.96
CA ASP A 69 6.29 -18.98 36.97
C ASP A 69 5.13 -18.26 37.68
N GLY A 70 3.87 -18.57 37.32
CA GLY A 70 2.68 -17.95 37.87
C GLY A 70 2.41 -16.53 37.39
N SER A 71 3.13 -16.03 36.38
CA SER A 71 2.85 -14.73 35.75
C SER A 71 1.53 -14.73 34.99
N ASP A 72 0.91 -13.54 34.86
CA ASP A 72 -0.32 -13.37 34.08
C ASP A 72 -0.02 -13.57 32.58
N PRO A 73 -0.66 -14.52 31.89
CA PRO A 73 -0.43 -14.74 30.47
C PRO A 73 -0.94 -13.58 29.59
N THR A 74 -1.77 -12.67 30.13
CA THR A 74 -2.33 -11.53 29.38
C THR A 74 -1.23 -10.66 28.79
N GLN A 75 -1.19 -10.58 27.46
CA GLN A 75 -0.27 -9.72 26.72
C GLN A 75 -0.97 -8.50 26.14
N PHE A 76 -0.19 -7.44 25.92
CA PHE A 76 -0.66 -6.17 25.39
C PHE A 76 0.23 -5.71 24.25
N VAL A 77 -0.35 -4.92 23.35
CA VAL A 77 0.33 -4.20 22.27
C VAL A 77 0.03 -2.71 22.40
N ASP A 78 1.01 -1.86 22.14
CA ASP A 78 0.78 -0.43 21.97
C ASP A 78 0.18 -0.18 20.57
N VAL A 79 -0.92 0.58 20.52
CA VAL A 79 -1.64 0.92 19.30
C VAL A 79 -1.79 2.43 19.20
N ILE A 80 -1.57 2.98 18.01
CA ILE A 80 -2.00 4.35 17.70
C ILE A 80 -3.42 4.28 17.15
N ILE A 81 -4.33 4.95 17.85
CA ILE A 81 -5.76 5.04 17.53
C ILE A 81 -6.05 6.51 17.23
N ASN A 82 -6.03 6.91 15.97
CA ASN A 82 -6.22 8.31 15.57
C ASN A 82 -6.75 8.39 14.12
N PRO A 83 -7.87 9.12 13.85
CA PRO A 83 -8.45 9.18 12.50
C PRO A 83 -7.56 9.95 11.54
N ASP A 84 -6.81 10.89 12.09
CA ASP A 84 -5.98 11.81 11.34
C ASP A 84 -4.58 11.24 11.11
N ALA A 85 -4.30 10.02 11.60
CA ALA A 85 -2.99 9.40 11.45
C ALA A 85 -2.78 8.91 10.02
N VAL A 86 -1.76 9.48 9.39
CA VAL A 86 -1.26 9.04 8.10
C VAL A 86 -0.02 8.19 8.30
N TRP A 87 -0.02 7.03 7.66
CA TRP A 87 0.97 5.99 7.80
C TRP A 87 1.74 5.84 6.51
N GLN A 88 3.05 6.02 6.57
CA GLN A 88 3.91 5.74 5.43
C GLN A 88 4.19 4.24 5.39
N SER A 89 3.86 3.61 4.28
CA SER A 89 4.15 2.21 4.01
C SER A 89 4.94 2.07 2.71
N ARG A 90 5.89 1.14 2.66
CA ARG A 90 6.63 0.86 1.42
C ARG A 90 5.70 0.18 0.42
N LEU A 91 5.85 0.53 -0.86
CA LEU A 91 5.26 -0.20 -1.97
C LEU A 91 6.12 -1.43 -2.29
N SER A 92 5.49 -2.61 -2.32
CA SER A 92 6.09 -3.90 -2.69
C SER A 92 5.55 -4.34 -4.03
N GLY A 93 6.41 -4.91 -4.89
CA GLY A 93 5.99 -5.50 -6.16
C GLY A 93 5.41 -6.91 -6.05
N GLY A 94 5.09 -7.38 -4.84
CA GLY A 94 4.49 -8.70 -4.66
C GLY A 94 4.01 -8.97 -3.23
N ALA A 95 3.61 -10.22 -3.00
CA ALA A 95 3.06 -10.65 -1.71
C ALA A 95 4.09 -10.75 -0.57
N GLY A 96 5.38 -10.82 -0.90
CA GLY A 96 6.46 -10.88 0.09
C GLY A 96 6.90 -9.48 0.55
N THR A 97 7.35 -9.38 1.80
CA THR A 97 8.03 -8.19 2.31
C THR A 97 9.35 -7.96 1.54
N GLY A 98 9.53 -6.76 1.00
CA GLY A 98 10.73 -6.35 0.27
C GLY A 98 10.86 -6.85 -1.15
N THR A 99 9.79 -7.33 -1.75
CA THR A 99 9.75 -7.56 -3.19
C THR A 99 9.85 -6.22 -3.93
N ALA A 100 10.83 -6.10 -4.82
CA ALA A 100 11.00 -4.92 -5.66
C ALA A 100 9.76 -4.67 -6.53
N LEU A 101 9.42 -3.40 -6.79
CA LEU A 101 8.44 -3.05 -7.81
C LEU A 101 8.88 -3.57 -9.18
N THR A 102 7.91 -4.02 -9.98
CA THR A 102 8.17 -4.47 -11.34
C THR A 102 8.28 -3.28 -12.28
N ALA A 103 9.46 -3.08 -12.86
CA ALA A 103 9.66 -2.13 -13.94
C ALA A 103 9.46 -2.80 -15.31
N TYR A 104 8.88 -2.06 -16.23
CA TYR A 104 8.59 -2.46 -17.60
C TYR A 104 9.29 -1.52 -18.57
N TYR A 105 9.83 -2.09 -19.64
CA TYR A 105 10.47 -1.35 -20.71
C TYR A 105 9.41 -0.82 -21.66
N ASN A 106 9.52 0.45 -22.03
CA ASN A 106 8.83 0.96 -23.19
C ASN A 106 9.53 0.46 -24.47
N THR A 107 8.79 -0.17 -25.38
CA THR A 107 9.37 -0.80 -26.58
C THR A 107 9.17 0.03 -27.86
N VAL A 108 8.32 1.06 -27.82
CA VAL A 108 8.02 1.94 -28.96
C VAL A 108 8.24 3.40 -28.56
N ALA A 109 9.16 4.09 -29.23
CA ALA A 109 9.38 5.50 -28.97
C ALA A 109 8.11 6.34 -29.25
N SER A 110 7.84 7.30 -28.39
CA SER A 110 6.69 8.19 -28.50
C SER A 110 7.12 9.66 -28.44
N SER A 111 7.00 10.36 -29.57
CA SER A 111 7.31 11.79 -29.66
C SER A 111 6.22 12.69 -29.07
N THR A 112 5.02 12.14 -28.85
CA THR A 112 3.87 12.86 -28.28
C THR A 112 3.80 12.75 -26.76
N GLY A 113 4.51 11.78 -26.16
CA GLY A 113 4.57 11.60 -24.72
C GLY A 113 3.28 11.05 -24.07
N VAL A 114 2.33 10.54 -24.87
CA VAL A 114 1.00 10.09 -24.39
C VAL A 114 0.74 8.59 -24.55
N LEU A 115 1.62 7.86 -25.23
CA LEU A 115 1.44 6.44 -25.54
C LEU A 115 2.65 5.66 -25.04
N LEU A 116 2.40 4.57 -24.33
CA LEU A 116 3.39 3.62 -23.86
C LEU A 116 3.07 2.23 -24.39
N THR A 117 4.10 1.52 -24.85
CA THR A 117 4.00 0.10 -25.22
C THR A 117 4.94 -0.66 -24.31
N LEU A 118 4.40 -1.33 -23.28
CA LEU A 118 5.21 -1.89 -22.19
C LEU A 118 5.56 -3.36 -22.40
N SER A 119 6.78 -3.75 -22.05
CA SER A 119 7.26 -5.14 -22.02
C SER A 119 8.01 -5.45 -20.73
N ALA A 120 7.99 -6.71 -20.30
CA ALA A 120 8.80 -7.19 -19.17
C ALA A 120 10.32 -7.24 -19.49
N THR A 121 10.69 -7.22 -20.77
CA THR A 121 12.09 -7.26 -21.22
C THR A 121 12.32 -6.21 -22.31
N SER A 122 13.52 -5.63 -22.35
CA SER A 122 13.92 -4.72 -23.43
C SER A 122 13.71 -5.37 -24.81
N GLY A 123 12.99 -4.67 -25.69
CA GLY A 123 12.62 -5.15 -27.04
C GLY A 123 11.69 -6.38 -27.07
N GLY A 124 11.10 -6.76 -25.94
CA GLY A 124 10.24 -7.95 -25.84
C GLY A 124 8.79 -7.75 -26.29
N SER A 125 8.00 -8.82 -26.17
CA SER A 125 6.56 -8.76 -26.41
C SER A 125 5.83 -7.95 -25.34
N THR A 126 4.73 -7.33 -25.72
CA THR A 126 3.90 -6.51 -24.83
C THR A 126 3.32 -7.32 -23.68
N VAL A 127 3.23 -6.71 -22.50
CA VAL A 127 2.55 -7.31 -21.35
C VAL A 127 1.06 -7.00 -21.38
N ASP A 128 0.27 -7.80 -20.66
CA ASP A 128 -1.13 -7.46 -20.38
C ASP A 128 -1.17 -6.20 -19.51
N THR A 129 -1.77 -5.14 -20.04
CA THR A 129 -1.81 -3.83 -19.39
C THR A 129 -3.08 -3.58 -18.59
N SER A 130 -4.00 -4.55 -18.50
CA SER A 130 -5.25 -4.43 -17.73
C SER A 130 -5.02 -4.15 -16.23
N ASN A 131 -3.85 -4.51 -15.69
CA ASN A 131 -3.47 -4.17 -14.31
C ASN A 131 -3.13 -2.69 -14.12
N PHE A 132 -2.96 -1.93 -15.21
CA PHE A 132 -2.66 -0.51 -15.21
C PHE A 132 -3.89 0.38 -15.47
N ASP A 133 -5.07 -0.23 -15.59
CA ASP A 133 -6.31 0.52 -15.80
C ASP A 133 -6.52 1.54 -14.68
N ASP A 134 -6.66 2.79 -15.09
CA ASP A 134 -6.92 3.92 -14.21
C ASP A 134 -5.85 4.16 -13.13
N CYS A 135 -4.64 3.65 -13.33
CA CYS A 135 -3.56 3.74 -12.36
C CYS A 135 -2.54 4.83 -12.73
N PRO A 136 -1.86 5.45 -11.75
CA PRO A 136 -0.63 6.18 -12.00
C PRO A 136 0.45 5.28 -12.62
N ILE A 137 0.97 5.71 -13.76
CA ILE A 137 2.17 5.17 -14.41
C ILE A 137 3.31 6.13 -14.12
N PHE A 138 4.32 5.64 -13.42
CA PHE A 138 5.50 6.41 -13.04
C PHE A 138 6.68 6.06 -13.93
N CYS A 139 7.37 7.10 -14.37
CA CYS A 139 8.59 7.00 -15.16
C CYS A 139 9.79 6.81 -14.22
N TYR A 140 10.34 5.60 -14.21
CA TYR A 140 11.45 5.20 -13.36
C TYR A 140 12.81 5.65 -13.92
N SER A 141 12.98 5.62 -15.23
CA SER A 141 14.21 6.04 -15.92
C SER A 141 13.92 6.84 -17.17
N GLY A 142 14.96 7.45 -17.75
CA GLY A 142 14.86 8.25 -18.97
C GLY A 142 14.70 9.74 -18.68
N ALA A 143 14.39 10.51 -19.72
CA ALA A 143 14.29 11.97 -19.63
C ALA A 143 13.11 12.46 -18.76
N ASN A 144 12.10 11.61 -18.58
CA ASN A 144 10.92 11.90 -17.77
C ASN A 144 11.00 11.29 -16.35
N ALA A 145 12.16 10.77 -15.93
CA ALA A 145 12.33 10.13 -14.63
C ALA A 145 11.81 11.03 -13.48
N GLY A 146 11.06 10.43 -12.55
CA GLY A 146 10.46 11.16 -11.42
C GLY A 146 9.06 11.70 -11.68
N LEU A 147 8.55 11.60 -12.92
CA LEU A 147 7.22 12.04 -13.29
C LEU A 147 6.24 10.85 -13.35
N TYR A 148 4.98 11.07 -12.99
CA TYR A 148 3.90 10.11 -13.25
C TYR A 148 2.73 10.75 -14.00
N ARG A 149 1.96 9.91 -14.69
CA ARG A 149 0.72 10.26 -15.39
C ARG A 149 -0.32 9.19 -15.11
N ARG A 150 -1.59 9.55 -15.14
CA ARG A 150 -2.67 8.57 -15.01
C ARG A 150 -2.91 7.90 -16.37
N ALA A 151 -2.94 6.58 -16.38
CA ALA A 151 -3.37 5.79 -17.52
C ALA A 151 -4.88 5.94 -17.73
N GLU A 152 -5.30 6.01 -18.99
CA GLU A 152 -6.69 5.75 -19.36
C GLU A 152 -6.98 4.25 -19.19
N PRO A 153 -8.26 3.85 -18.99
CA PRO A 153 -8.63 2.45 -19.04
C PRO A 153 -8.13 1.82 -20.35
N ALA A 154 -7.29 0.81 -20.26
CA ALA A 154 -6.68 0.18 -21.40
C ALA A 154 -7.54 -1.00 -21.87
N ASP A 155 -7.76 -1.12 -23.18
CA ASP A 155 -8.43 -2.24 -23.82
C ASP A 155 -7.48 -3.06 -24.71
N GLY A 156 -6.17 -3.04 -24.40
CA GLY A 156 -5.17 -3.72 -25.20
C GLY A 156 -3.75 -3.74 -24.61
N THR A 157 -2.76 -3.66 -25.51
CA THR A 157 -1.33 -3.80 -25.19
C THR A 157 -0.61 -2.48 -24.98
N ASP A 158 -1.22 -1.38 -25.42
CA ASP A 158 -0.70 -0.02 -25.28
C ASP A 158 -1.46 0.72 -24.18
N ILE A 159 -0.75 1.56 -23.45
CA ILE A 159 -1.31 2.41 -22.41
C ILE A 159 -1.38 3.85 -22.93
N ASN A 160 -2.59 4.37 -23.03
CA ASN A 160 -2.82 5.80 -23.24
C ASN A 160 -2.71 6.55 -21.92
N LEU A 161 -2.05 7.70 -21.93
CA LEU A 161 -1.92 8.58 -20.79
C LEU A 161 -2.88 9.75 -20.93
N THR A 162 -3.61 10.04 -19.86
CA THR A 162 -4.54 11.19 -19.78
C THR A 162 -3.88 12.54 -20.04
N GLN A 163 -2.57 12.64 -19.81
CA GLN A 163 -1.76 13.82 -20.08
C GLN A 163 -0.37 13.40 -20.56
N ALA A 164 0.19 14.19 -21.46
CA ALA A 164 1.53 13.96 -22.00
C ALA A 164 2.62 14.12 -20.93
N PHE A 165 3.67 13.31 -21.04
CA PHE A 165 4.96 13.61 -20.44
C PHE A 165 5.60 14.85 -21.10
N GLN A 166 6.49 15.52 -20.37
CA GLN A 166 7.12 16.75 -20.84
C GLN A 166 8.11 16.50 -21.99
N TYR A 167 8.80 15.36 -21.94
CA TYR A 167 9.75 14.95 -22.96
C TYR A 167 9.22 13.73 -23.72
N ALA A 168 9.75 13.51 -24.93
CA ALA A 168 9.49 12.29 -25.67
C ALA A 168 9.89 11.06 -24.84
N ILE A 169 9.16 9.97 -25.01
CA ILE A 169 9.45 8.69 -24.38
C ILE A 169 10.34 7.89 -25.33
N ALA A 170 11.51 7.48 -24.87
CA ALA A 170 12.43 6.68 -25.65
C ALA A 170 12.11 5.18 -25.55
N VAL A 171 12.65 4.39 -26.48
CA VAL A 171 12.74 2.94 -26.30
C VAL A 171 13.67 2.67 -25.11
N ASP A 172 13.32 1.67 -24.30
CA ASP A 172 14.00 1.24 -23.08
C ASP A 172 13.92 2.20 -21.89
N ASP A 173 13.15 3.29 -21.98
CA ASP A 173 12.69 4.00 -20.78
C ASP A 173 11.87 3.03 -19.92
N LEU A 174 12.12 3.04 -18.60
CA LEU A 174 11.47 2.14 -17.66
C LEU A 174 10.31 2.83 -16.95
N PHE A 175 9.23 2.09 -16.79
CA PHE A 175 8.02 2.53 -16.10
C PHE A 175 7.56 1.49 -15.09
N PHE A 176 6.86 1.91 -14.05
CA PHE A 176 6.08 0.99 -13.23
C PHE A 176 4.70 1.59 -12.93
N GLY A 177 3.72 0.73 -12.74
CA GLY A 177 2.38 1.15 -12.31
C GLY A 177 2.25 1.14 -10.80
N CYS A 178 1.45 2.07 -10.29
CA CYS A 178 0.98 2.08 -8.91
C CYS A 178 -0.55 1.98 -8.93
N PRO A 179 -1.17 0.93 -8.37
CA PRO A 179 -2.62 0.73 -8.39
C PRO A 179 -3.36 1.63 -7.38
N LEU A 180 -2.75 2.74 -7.00
CA LEU A 180 -3.23 3.68 -5.99
C LEU A 180 -3.08 5.08 -6.57
N THR A 181 -4.09 5.91 -6.34
CA THR A 181 -4.07 7.33 -6.71
C THR A 181 -4.16 8.17 -5.45
N GLU A 182 -3.43 9.28 -5.41
CA GLU A 182 -3.49 10.27 -4.35
C GLU A 182 -4.92 10.81 -4.17
N GLY A 183 -5.44 10.76 -2.95
CA GLY A 183 -6.84 11.10 -2.66
C GLY A 183 -7.88 10.21 -3.37
N GLY A 184 -7.46 9.08 -3.95
CA GLY A 184 -8.32 8.15 -4.67
C GLY A 184 -9.25 7.37 -3.73
N GLN A 185 -10.29 6.76 -4.32
CA GLN A 185 -11.22 5.90 -3.58
C GLN A 185 -10.75 4.44 -3.48
N ALA A 186 -9.78 4.05 -4.31
CA ALA A 186 -9.20 2.70 -4.29
C ALA A 186 -8.59 2.41 -2.92
N THR A 187 -8.90 1.22 -2.39
CA THR A 187 -8.35 0.78 -1.12
C THR A 187 -6.94 0.22 -1.34
N VAL A 188 -6.20 -0.09 -0.30
CA VAL A 188 -4.89 -0.75 -0.45
C VAL A 188 -5.00 -2.25 -0.26
N THR A 189 -4.13 -3.00 -0.93
CA THR A 189 -3.85 -4.41 -0.58
C THR A 189 -2.53 -4.48 0.15
N TRP A 190 -2.53 -5.06 1.34
CA TRP A 190 -1.32 -5.35 2.11
C TRP A 190 -0.61 -6.61 1.59
N ASN A 191 0.68 -6.69 1.81
CA ASN A 191 1.44 -7.92 1.62
C ASN A 191 1.10 -8.95 2.72
N THR A 192 1.60 -10.18 2.60
CA THR A 192 1.24 -11.29 3.51
C THR A 192 1.54 -10.99 4.97
N ASP A 193 2.65 -10.29 5.23
CA ASP A 193 3.07 -9.94 6.60
C ASP A 193 2.39 -8.66 7.14
N LEU A 194 1.57 -8.00 6.31
CA LEU A 194 0.89 -6.73 6.57
C LEU A 194 1.82 -5.55 6.85
N THR A 195 3.08 -5.64 6.42
CA THR A 195 4.12 -4.65 6.70
C THR A 195 4.34 -3.66 5.56
N GLU A 196 3.81 -3.95 4.37
CA GLU A 196 3.99 -3.20 3.12
C GLU A 196 2.73 -3.27 2.26
N ILE A 197 2.57 -2.31 1.34
CA ILE A 197 1.45 -2.28 0.40
C ILE A 197 1.86 -2.96 -0.91
N ASN A 198 1.11 -3.96 -1.32
CA ASN A 198 1.34 -4.72 -2.54
C ASN A 198 0.80 -3.93 -3.75
N ALA A 199 1.71 -3.39 -4.55
CA ALA A 199 1.43 -2.64 -5.76
C ALA A 199 1.27 -3.51 -7.02
N ALA A 200 1.44 -4.84 -6.93
CA ALA A 200 1.25 -5.75 -8.06
C ALA A 200 -0.22 -6.18 -8.26
N VAL A 201 -1.13 -5.70 -7.43
CA VAL A 201 -2.56 -6.02 -7.46
C VAL A 201 -3.31 -4.93 -8.20
N SER A 202 -4.19 -5.29 -9.14
CA SER A 202 -4.98 -4.32 -9.91
C SER A 202 -5.87 -3.44 -9.01
N VAL A 203 -6.19 -2.23 -9.49
CA VAL A 203 -7.14 -1.32 -8.82
C VAL A 203 -8.49 -2.00 -8.57
N SER A 204 -8.94 -2.86 -9.49
CA SER A 204 -10.22 -3.57 -9.39
C SER A 204 -10.28 -4.63 -8.28
N ALA A 205 -9.13 -5.13 -7.82
CA ALA A 205 -9.06 -6.06 -6.69
C ALA A 205 -9.03 -5.33 -5.33
N ASN A 206 -8.78 -4.03 -5.32
CA ASN A 206 -8.72 -3.18 -4.12
C ASN A 206 -10.12 -2.72 -3.68
N THR A 207 -10.93 -3.62 -3.11
CA THR A 207 -12.37 -3.33 -2.88
C THR A 207 -12.82 -3.37 -1.43
N THR A 208 -12.04 -3.93 -0.50
CA THR A 208 -12.55 -4.27 0.85
C THR A 208 -11.64 -3.88 2.01
N SER A 209 -10.49 -3.27 1.73
CA SER A 209 -9.63 -2.72 2.78
C SER A 209 -10.14 -1.35 3.20
N THR A 210 -9.92 -0.97 4.45
CA THR A 210 -10.37 0.34 4.95
C THR A 210 -9.31 1.42 4.77
N TRP A 211 -8.11 1.04 4.33
CA TRP A 211 -6.99 1.96 4.14
C TRP A 211 -6.98 2.53 2.73
N ARG A 212 -6.75 3.85 2.62
CA ARG A 212 -6.72 4.58 1.34
C ARG A 212 -5.45 5.41 1.23
N ALA A 213 -4.98 5.58 0.00
CA ALA A 213 -3.83 6.44 -0.29
C ALA A 213 -4.19 7.93 -0.13
N VAL A 214 -3.34 8.65 0.58
CA VAL A 214 -3.36 10.11 0.71
C VAL A 214 -2.36 10.69 -0.28
N ASP A 215 -1.09 10.28 -0.17
CA ASP A 215 0.00 10.73 -1.03
C ASP A 215 0.84 9.55 -1.53
N LEU A 216 1.56 9.77 -2.63
CA LEU A 216 2.54 8.83 -3.15
C LEU A 216 3.93 9.46 -3.07
N VAL A 217 4.91 8.68 -2.62
CA VAL A 217 6.33 9.04 -2.68
C VAL A 217 7.00 8.07 -3.65
N LEU A 218 6.94 8.39 -4.93
CA LEU A 218 7.48 7.57 -6.00
C LEU A 218 8.89 8.05 -6.33
N ASN A 219 9.87 7.18 -6.06
CA ASN A 219 11.27 7.46 -6.31
C ASN A 219 11.68 6.92 -7.68
N ASP A 220 12.60 7.61 -8.35
CA ASP A 220 13.15 7.20 -9.64
C ASP A 220 14.42 6.34 -9.47
N ILE A 221 15.11 6.08 -10.58
CA ILE A 221 16.36 5.32 -10.59
C ILE A 221 17.46 5.94 -9.72
N GLY A 222 17.49 7.26 -9.56
CA GLY A 222 18.48 7.96 -8.74
C GLY A 222 18.37 7.61 -7.25
N ASN A 223 17.16 7.30 -6.79
CA ASN A 223 16.86 6.97 -5.39
C ASN A 223 16.51 5.48 -5.17
N ASN A 224 16.80 4.61 -6.15
CA ASN A 224 16.44 3.19 -6.12
C ASN A 224 14.93 2.96 -5.90
N GLY A 225 14.12 3.65 -6.71
CA GLY A 225 12.67 3.67 -6.68
C GLY A 225 11.96 2.33 -6.55
N LEU A 226 12.53 1.26 -7.12
CA LEU A 226 11.93 -0.07 -7.05
C LEU A 226 11.87 -0.64 -5.62
N TYR A 227 12.73 -0.16 -4.73
CA TYR A 227 12.76 -0.60 -3.33
C TYR A 227 12.44 0.51 -2.33
N ASN A 228 12.44 1.76 -2.78
CA ASN A 228 12.33 2.95 -1.94
C ASN A 228 11.14 3.82 -2.35
N SER A 229 10.08 3.27 -2.95
CA SER A 229 8.84 4.02 -3.16
C SER A 229 7.83 3.70 -2.05
N TYR A 230 7.04 4.70 -1.66
CA TYR A 230 6.13 4.62 -0.53
C TYR A 230 4.76 5.16 -0.88
N VAL A 231 3.77 4.74 -0.10
CA VAL A 231 2.44 5.32 -0.07
C VAL A 231 2.13 5.76 1.35
N ASN A 232 1.57 6.95 1.47
CA ASN A 232 1.02 7.46 2.71
C ASN A 232 -0.46 7.05 2.74
N VAL A 233 -0.86 6.25 3.73
CA VAL A 233 -2.22 5.73 3.86
C VAL A 233 -2.93 6.24 5.11
N ILE A 234 -4.24 6.42 5.00
CA ILE A 234 -5.12 6.76 6.12
C ILE A 234 -6.18 5.68 6.28
N CYS A 235 -6.60 5.43 7.52
CA CYS A 235 -7.71 4.53 7.79
C CYS A 235 -9.04 5.26 7.56
N ALA A 236 -9.81 4.85 6.55
CA ALA A 236 -11.14 5.39 6.27
C ALA A 236 -12.22 4.81 7.22
N ASP A 237 -11.95 3.67 7.86
CA ASP A 237 -12.82 3.04 8.86
C ASP A 237 -12.27 3.27 10.26
N HIS A 238 -12.28 4.50 10.72
CA HIS A 238 -11.49 4.82 11.88
C HIS A 238 -12.09 4.31 13.22
N HIS A 239 -13.37 3.99 13.30
CA HIS A 239 -13.97 3.46 14.55
C HIS A 239 -15.30 2.73 14.31
N TYR A 240 -15.30 1.64 13.52
CA TYR A 240 -16.46 0.73 13.34
C TYR A 240 -17.52 1.22 12.34
N SER A 241 -17.11 1.49 11.10
CA SER A 241 -17.98 1.97 10.02
C SER A 241 -19.10 0.96 9.74
N GLY A 242 -20.27 1.25 10.31
CA GLY A 242 -21.46 0.37 10.29
C GLY A 242 -22.17 0.21 11.63
N SER A 243 -21.57 0.61 12.76
CA SER A 243 -22.26 0.59 14.06
C SER A 243 -23.24 1.76 14.17
N SER A 244 -24.48 1.55 13.73
CA SER A 244 -25.58 2.41 14.17
C SER A 244 -25.73 2.19 15.68
N LEU A 245 -25.44 3.23 16.48
CA LEU A 245 -25.95 3.29 17.84
C LEU A 245 -27.47 3.28 17.74
N ALA A 246 -28.07 2.11 17.97
CA ALA A 246 -29.49 1.95 18.19
C ALA A 246 -29.82 2.34 19.64
#